data_AF-A0A4Q2DKF8-F1
#
_entry.id   AF-A0A4Q2DKF8-F1
#
_cell.length_a   1.000
_cell.length_b   1.000
_cell.length_c   1.000
_cell.angle_alpha   90.00
_cell.angle_beta   90.00
_cell.angle_gamma   90.00
#
_symmetry.space_group_name_H-M   'P 1'
#
loop_
_entity.id
_entity.type
_entity.pdbx_description
1 polymer ?
#
loop_
_entity_poly.entity_id
_entity_poly.type
_entity_poly.pdbx_seq_one_letter_code
_entity_poly.pdbx_strand_id
1 'polypeptide(L)'
;MSAYANVHIALEQMRVRALSKARGSPLPPGEDADPKLCEAPRVLILGPENAGKTTVAKILTNYAVRGGQLWTPLLANVDPSEGAWAIPGTLSVTPVSTAMPTYSPASPLGFAATSAPLVSASHSHVPLAYWYGHSDTKRNPLLLDRLIRNLGENINDRFDLNPEAKAAGIIVDTPASFASNSTPAEHRQKLIKACVDAFRKTMAPSSALPVGAARAVSEMQPVRVNPASPGSGLLNTVLAVLAPQNPDENERYDEEILDLTVTGFIYMWVDLFSGNMGAAEG
;
A
#
# COMPACT_ATOMS: atom_id res chain seq x y z
N MET A 1 15.02 1.61 10.29
CA MET A 1 14.20 0.48 10.79
C MET A 1 13.00 0.93 11.64
N SER A 2 13.15 1.91 12.54
CA SER A 2 12.06 2.46 13.36
C SER A 2 10.86 2.98 12.56
N ALA A 3 11.10 3.65 11.42
CA ALA A 3 10.04 4.16 10.55
C ALA A 3 9.08 3.05 10.06
N TYR A 4 9.60 1.91 9.58
CA TYR A 4 8.77 0.80 9.12
C TYR A 4 8.01 0.11 10.26
N ALA A 5 8.61 0.01 11.43
CA ALA A 5 7.95 -0.50 12.63
C ALA A 5 6.78 0.41 13.05
N ASN A 6 6.98 1.73 13.06
CA ASN A 6 5.93 2.71 13.39
C ASN A 6 4.76 2.64 12.40
N VAL A 7 5.06 2.57 11.09
CA VAL A 7 4.03 2.37 10.07
C VAL A 7 3.30 1.06 10.29
N HIS A 8 4.02 -0.04 10.53
CA HIS A 8 3.38 -1.33 10.79
C HIS A 8 2.45 -1.29 12.02
N ILE A 9 2.86 -0.67 13.13
CA ILE A 9 2.03 -0.51 14.32
C ILE A 9 0.76 0.29 13.99
N ALA A 10 0.87 1.35 13.20
CA ALA A 10 -0.28 2.13 12.75
C ALA A 10 -1.25 1.28 11.92
N LEU A 11 -0.72 0.54 10.95
CA LEU A 11 -1.52 -0.37 10.12
C LEU A 11 -2.16 -1.46 10.98
N GLU A 12 -1.46 -1.97 11.98
CA GLU A 12 -1.97 -2.98 12.90
C GLU A 12 -3.18 -2.48 13.70
N GLN A 13 -3.11 -1.26 14.22
CA GLN A 13 -4.25 -0.63 14.88
C GLN A 13 -5.46 -0.49 13.94
N MET A 14 -5.23 -0.14 12.67
CA MET A 14 -6.30 -0.10 11.67
C MET A 14 -6.90 -1.49 11.44
N ARG A 15 -6.08 -2.55 11.32
CA ARG A 15 -6.57 -3.93 11.15
C ARG A 15 -7.43 -4.38 12.33
N VAL A 16 -6.98 -4.13 13.56
CA VAL A 16 -7.72 -4.49 14.78
C VAL A 16 -9.06 -3.75 14.86
N ARG A 17 -9.08 -2.45 14.55
CA ARG A 17 -10.32 -1.66 14.52
C ARG A 17 -11.27 -2.14 13.41
N ALA A 18 -10.73 -2.46 12.23
CA ALA A 18 -11.51 -3.00 11.11
C ALA A 18 -12.11 -4.39 11.42
N LEU A 19 -11.35 -5.27 12.06
CA LEU A 19 -11.84 -6.58 12.49
C LEU A 19 -12.90 -6.44 13.59
N SER A 20 -12.69 -5.53 14.54
CA SER A 20 -13.68 -5.26 15.60
C SER A 20 -15.01 -4.79 15.02
N LYS A 21 -14.98 -3.89 14.04
CA LYS A 21 -16.16 -3.44 13.29
C LYS A 21 -16.82 -4.59 12.51
N ALA A 22 -16.03 -5.44 11.85
CA ALA A 22 -16.56 -6.60 11.11
C ALA A 22 -17.24 -7.62 12.03
N ARG A 23 -16.74 -7.80 13.26
CA ARG A 23 -17.31 -8.71 14.28
C ARG A 23 -18.39 -8.09 15.14
N GLY A 24 -18.60 -6.78 15.07
CA GLY A 24 -19.53 -6.06 15.94
C GLY A 24 -19.11 -6.03 17.41
N SER A 25 -17.82 -6.21 17.72
CA SER A 25 -17.31 -6.17 19.09
C SER A 25 -17.14 -4.73 19.57
N PRO A 26 -17.40 -4.43 20.87
CA PRO A 26 -17.21 -3.09 21.40
C PRO A 26 -15.74 -2.66 21.29
N LEU A 27 -15.53 -1.41 20.87
CA LEU A 27 -14.21 -0.80 20.86
C LEU A 27 -13.76 -0.50 22.29
N PRO A 28 -12.44 -0.31 22.53
CA PRO A 28 -11.92 0.04 23.85
C PRO A 28 -12.65 1.27 24.44
N PRO A 29 -12.95 1.28 25.75
CA PRO A 29 -13.68 2.38 26.38
C PRO A 29 -12.87 3.69 26.29
N GLY A 30 -13.48 4.74 25.74
CA GLY A 30 -12.89 6.08 25.58
C GLY A 30 -12.50 6.47 24.16
N GLU A 31 -12.65 5.59 23.17
CA GLU A 31 -12.53 5.95 21.74
C GLU A 31 -13.93 6.12 21.12
N ASP A 32 -14.31 7.36 20.81
CA ASP A 32 -15.40 7.60 19.85
C ASP A 32 -14.93 7.07 18.49
N ALA A 33 -15.62 6.04 18.01
CA ALA A 33 -15.25 5.34 16.80
C ALA A 33 -15.54 6.19 15.57
N ASP A 34 -14.60 7.04 15.16
CA ASP A 34 -14.68 7.65 13.83
C ASP A 34 -14.71 6.48 12.82
N PRO A 35 -15.82 6.26 12.08
CA PRO A 35 -16.03 5.07 11.25
C PRO A 35 -14.92 4.82 10.22
N LYS A 36 -14.13 5.87 9.97
CA LYS A 36 -12.94 6.01 9.14
C LYS A 36 -11.75 5.26 9.73
N LEU A 37 -11.47 5.43 11.01
CA LEU A 37 -10.37 4.74 11.70
C LEU A 37 -10.59 3.23 11.82
N CYS A 38 -11.82 2.76 11.52
CA CYS A 38 -12.20 1.36 11.49
C CYS A 38 -12.17 0.72 10.09
N GLU A 39 -11.55 1.36 9.11
CA GLU A 39 -11.35 0.76 7.79
C GLU A 39 -10.06 -0.05 7.70
N ALA A 40 -10.11 -1.12 6.90
CA ALA A 40 -8.95 -1.94 6.66
C ALA A 40 -7.86 -1.15 5.92
N PRO A 41 -6.58 -1.35 6.27
CA PRO A 41 -5.49 -0.59 5.65
C PRO A 41 -5.37 -0.89 4.16
N ARG A 42 -5.32 0.16 3.34
CA ARG A 42 -4.97 0.08 1.93
C ARG A 42 -3.75 0.96 1.70
N VAL A 43 -2.64 0.36 1.30
CA VAL A 43 -1.35 1.05 1.21
C VAL A 43 -0.87 1.03 -0.23
N LEU A 44 -0.60 2.20 -0.80
CA LEU A 44 -0.02 2.35 -2.13
C LEU A 44 1.39 2.91 -1.96
N ILE A 45 2.39 2.13 -2.38
CA ILE A 45 3.79 2.51 -2.27
C ILE A 45 4.21 3.12 -3.60
N LEU A 46 4.59 4.40 -3.58
CA LEU A 46 5.07 5.15 -4.73
C LEU A 46 6.55 5.50 -4.51
N GLY A 47 7.29 5.70 -5.59
CA GLY A 47 8.68 6.11 -5.48
C GLY A 47 9.46 5.91 -6.77
N PRO A 48 10.64 6.55 -6.89
CA PRO A 48 11.49 6.42 -8.06
C PRO A 48 12.03 4.99 -8.24
N GLU A 49 12.83 4.82 -9.29
CA GLU A 49 13.52 3.56 -9.54
C GLU A 49 14.53 3.28 -8.42
N ASN A 50 14.69 2.00 -8.04
CA ASN A 50 15.61 1.57 -6.99
C ASN A 50 15.42 2.19 -5.59
N ALA A 51 14.27 2.82 -5.36
CA ALA A 51 13.79 3.34 -4.07
C ALA A 51 13.63 2.30 -2.94
N GLY A 52 13.66 1.00 -3.27
CA GLY A 52 13.34 -0.07 -2.32
C GLY A 52 11.84 -0.30 -2.10
N LYS A 53 10.97 0.08 -3.04
CA LYS A 53 9.50 -0.07 -2.94
C LYS A 53 9.09 -1.51 -2.63
N THR A 54 9.57 -2.47 -3.42
CA THR A 54 9.33 -3.91 -3.23
C THR A 54 9.85 -4.39 -1.87
N THR A 55 10.98 -3.85 -1.41
CA THR A 55 11.54 -4.15 -0.09
C THR A 55 10.63 -3.67 1.02
N VAL A 56 10.14 -2.43 0.95
CA VAL A 56 9.19 -1.86 1.93
C VAL A 56 7.87 -2.65 1.91
N ALA A 57 7.34 -2.94 0.73
CA ALA A 57 6.12 -3.74 0.55
C ALA A 57 6.25 -5.10 1.24
N LYS A 58 7.37 -5.78 1.01
CA LYS A 58 7.69 -7.06 1.63
C LYS A 58 7.85 -6.95 3.16
N ILE A 59 8.57 -5.94 3.65
CA ILE A 59 8.77 -5.72 5.10
C ILE A 59 7.43 -5.54 5.80
N LEU A 60 6.57 -4.65 5.30
CA LEU A 60 5.26 -4.37 5.90
C LEU A 60 4.35 -5.60 5.86
N THR A 61 4.39 -6.36 4.77
CA THR A 61 3.65 -7.63 4.64
C THR A 61 4.16 -8.67 5.64
N ASN A 62 5.48 -8.83 5.74
CA ASN A 62 6.11 -9.76 6.68
C ASN A 62 5.88 -9.38 8.14
N TYR A 63 5.80 -8.09 8.47
CA TYR A 63 5.45 -7.65 9.81
C TYR A 63 3.98 -7.96 10.12
N ALA A 64 3.06 -7.74 9.18
CA ALA A 64 1.65 -8.07 9.36
C ALA A 64 1.44 -9.56 9.67
N VAL A 65 2.02 -10.47 8.90
CA VAL A 65 1.88 -11.92 9.15
C VAL A 65 2.58 -12.38 10.43
N ARG A 66 3.59 -11.63 10.91
CA ARG A 66 4.29 -11.91 12.17
C ARG A 66 3.64 -11.27 13.40
N GLY A 67 2.61 -10.44 13.21
CA GLY A 67 1.91 -9.72 14.28
C GLY A 67 1.09 -10.59 15.25
N GLY A 68 1.07 -11.92 15.07
CA GLY A 68 0.43 -12.88 15.98
C GLY A 68 -1.08 -13.04 15.81
N GLN A 69 -1.75 -12.12 15.12
CA GLN A 69 -3.20 -12.18 14.82
C GLN A 69 -3.55 -12.99 13.56
N LEU A 70 -2.58 -13.72 13.00
CA LEU A 70 -2.73 -14.52 11.78
C LEU A 70 -3.30 -13.71 10.58
N TRP A 71 -2.87 -12.46 10.45
CA TRP A 71 -3.27 -11.62 9.33
C TRP A 71 -2.87 -12.26 8.00
N THR A 72 -3.75 -12.11 7.01
CA THR A 72 -3.51 -12.56 5.64
C THR A 72 -3.62 -11.40 4.65
N PRO A 73 -2.75 -10.36 4.76
CA PRO A 73 -2.81 -9.21 3.87
C PRO A 73 -2.65 -9.63 2.41
N LEU A 74 -3.33 -8.92 1.52
CA LEU A 74 -3.06 -9.02 0.10
C LEU A 74 -1.81 -8.21 -0.25
N LEU A 75 -0.88 -8.80 -0.98
CA LEU A 75 0.24 -8.08 -1.58
C LEU A 75 0.05 -8.09 -3.10
N ALA A 76 -0.15 -6.90 -3.66
CA ALA A 76 -0.30 -6.69 -5.10
C ALA A 76 0.97 -6.07 -5.66
N ASN A 77 1.48 -6.62 -6.76
CA ASN A 77 2.51 -6.01 -7.58
C ASN A 77 1.90 -5.53 -8.90
N VAL A 78 1.94 -4.22 -9.10
CA VAL A 78 1.45 -3.53 -10.30
C VAL A 78 2.61 -3.13 -11.23
N ASP A 79 3.85 -3.53 -10.91
CA ASP A 79 5.00 -3.34 -11.78
C ASP A 79 5.17 -4.53 -12.75
N PRO A 80 4.84 -4.36 -14.05
CA PRO A 80 5.03 -5.42 -15.01
C PRO A 80 6.50 -5.71 -15.30
N SER A 81 7.45 -4.85 -14.94
CA SER A 81 8.88 -5.15 -15.11
C SER A 81 9.37 -6.23 -14.14
N GLU A 82 8.73 -6.34 -12.96
CA GLU A 82 9.11 -7.31 -11.93
C GLU A 82 8.28 -8.59 -11.96
N GLY A 83 6.96 -8.51 -12.19
CA GLY A 83 6.06 -9.68 -12.24
C GLY A 83 5.81 -10.40 -10.91
N ALA A 84 6.56 -10.07 -9.85
CA ALA A 84 6.51 -10.66 -8.51
C ALA A 84 6.64 -12.20 -8.48
N TRP A 85 5.54 -12.94 -8.32
CA TRP A 85 5.54 -14.41 -8.27
C TRP A 85 5.39 -15.08 -9.64
N ALA A 86 5.12 -14.27 -10.67
CA ALA A 86 4.95 -14.70 -12.04
C ALA A 86 6.10 -14.17 -12.91
N ILE A 87 5.95 -14.25 -14.23
CA ILE A 87 6.98 -13.83 -15.19
C ILE A 87 6.94 -12.31 -15.44
N PRO A 88 8.07 -11.68 -15.82
CA PRO A 88 8.06 -10.28 -16.26
C PRO A 88 7.04 -10.05 -17.39
N GLY A 89 6.28 -8.99 -17.27
CA GLY A 89 5.12 -8.65 -18.11
C GLY A 89 3.77 -8.95 -17.45
N THR A 90 3.74 -9.39 -16.18
CA THR A 90 2.50 -9.61 -15.43
C THR A 90 2.25 -8.59 -14.32
N LEU A 91 0.99 -8.27 -14.07
CA LEU A 91 0.53 -7.74 -12.80
C LEU A 91 0.05 -8.91 -11.93
N SER A 92 0.29 -8.90 -10.62
CA SER A 92 -0.15 -10.02 -9.77
C SER A 92 -0.59 -9.59 -8.37
N VAL A 93 -1.43 -10.39 -7.74
CA VAL A 93 -1.81 -10.24 -6.33
C VAL A 93 -1.89 -11.61 -5.66
N THR A 94 -1.41 -11.73 -4.43
CA THR A 94 -1.58 -12.94 -3.63
C THR A 94 -1.92 -12.61 -2.18
N PRO A 95 -2.74 -13.41 -1.50
CA PRO A 95 -2.78 -13.44 -0.05
C PRO A 95 -1.43 -13.96 0.48
N VAL A 96 -0.94 -13.32 1.53
CA VAL A 96 0.28 -13.73 2.23
C VAL A 96 -0.10 -14.10 3.65
N SER A 97 -0.04 -15.38 3.98
CA SER A 97 -0.36 -15.93 5.32
C SER A 97 0.87 -16.32 6.13
N THR A 98 2.03 -16.40 5.48
CA THR A 98 3.30 -16.81 6.07
C THR A 98 4.38 -15.83 5.65
N ALA A 99 5.37 -15.60 6.52
CA ALA A 99 6.44 -14.66 6.22
C ALA A 99 7.26 -15.13 5.02
N MET A 100 7.44 -14.25 4.05
CA MET A 100 8.17 -14.54 2.82
C MET A 100 9.68 -14.35 3.03
N PRO A 101 10.53 -15.38 2.84
CA PRO A 101 11.98 -15.21 2.82
C PRO A 101 12.43 -14.50 1.54
N THR A 102 13.64 -13.94 1.52
CA THR A 102 14.25 -13.47 0.26
C THR A 102 14.90 -14.65 -0.42
N TYR A 103 14.37 -15.04 -1.58
CA TYR A 103 14.86 -16.21 -2.31
C TYR A 103 16.10 -15.88 -3.13
N SER A 104 16.00 -14.86 -3.99
CA SER A 104 17.14 -14.33 -4.73
C SER A 104 16.98 -12.83 -4.96
N PRO A 105 18.07 -12.10 -5.31
CA PRO A 105 17.97 -10.70 -5.70
C PRO A 105 17.04 -10.47 -6.91
N ALA A 106 16.93 -11.45 -7.81
CA ALA A 106 16.09 -11.38 -9.01
C ALA A 106 14.61 -11.75 -8.74
N SER A 107 14.33 -12.48 -7.67
CA SER A 107 12.97 -12.84 -7.25
C SER A 107 12.84 -12.61 -5.73
N PRO A 108 12.69 -11.34 -5.31
CA PRO A 108 12.65 -11.00 -3.89
C PRO A 108 11.37 -11.50 -3.20
N LEU A 109 10.29 -11.73 -3.94
CA LEU A 109 9.00 -12.21 -3.41
C LEU A 109 8.82 -13.73 -3.53
N GLY A 110 9.73 -14.43 -4.21
CA GLY A 110 9.67 -15.87 -4.45
C GLY A 110 8.81 -16.24 -5.66
N PHE A 111 8.38 -17.50 -5.72
CA PHE A 111 7.64 -18.07 -6.86
C PHE A 111 6.26 -18.55 -6.45
N ALA A 112 5.40 -18.74 -7.44
CA ALA A 112 4.10 -19.38 -7.26
C ALA A 112 4.23 -20.84 -6.79
N ALA A 113 3.16 -21.32 -6.14
CA ALA A 113 3.07 -22.69 -5.64
C ALA A 113 3.34 -23.72 -6.75
N THR A 114 4.13 -24.73 -6.43
CA THR A 114 4.40 -25.87 -7.31
C THR A 114 3.79 -27.14 -6.74
N SER A 115 3.61 -28.16 -7.57
CA SER A 115 3.12 -29.48 -7.14
C SER A 115 4.13 -30.27 -6.32
N ALA A 116 5.40 -29.84 -6.31
CA ALA A 116 6.45 -30.49 -5.54
C ALA A 116 6.34 -30.12 -4.05
N PRO A 117 6.66 -31.04 -3.12
CA PRO A 117 6.75 -30.71 -1.70
C PRO A 117 7.77 -29.58 -1.49
N LEU A 118 7.33 -28.48 -0.87
CA LEU A 118 8.19 -27.35 -0.56
C LEU A 118 8.65 -27.46 0.90
N VAL A 119 9.92 -27.16 1.15
CA VAL A 119 10.52 -27.18 2.50
C VAL A 119 9.89 -26.11 3.41
N SER A 120 9.21 -25.10 2.83
CA SER A 120 8.57 -24.03 3.57
C SER A 120 7.21 -23.65 2.97
N ALA A 121 6.21 -23.51 3.84
CA ALA A 121 4.88 -23.00 3.49
C ALA A 121 4.87 -21.51 3.06
N SER A 122 6.03 -20.83 3.09
CA SER A 122 6.23 -19.49 2.52
C SER A 122 6.21 -19.44 0.99
N HIS A 123 6.04 -20.60 0.34
CA HIS A 123 6.04 -20.74 -1.13
C HIS A 123 4.74 -21.36 -1.67
N SER A 124 3.68 -21.44 -0.87
CA SER A 124 2.36 -21.93 -1.32
C SER A 124 1.45 -20.81 -1.82
N HIS A 125 2.03 -19.72 -2.34
CA HIS A 125 1.26 -18.59 -2.86
C HIS A 125 0.67 -18.92 -4.23
N VAL A 126 -0.64 -18.70 -4.37
CA VAL A 126 -1.36 -18.87 -5.64
C VAL A 126 -1.80 -17.48 -6.09
N PRO A 127 -0.94 -16.75 -6.84
CA PRO A 127 -1.25 -15.40 -7.26
C PRO A 127 -2.34 -15.38 -8.34
N LEU A 128 -3.23 -14.40 -8.26
CA LEU A 128 -4.02 -13.97 -9.42
C LEU A 128 -3.11 -13.09 -10.27
N ALA A 129 -2.87 -13.47 -11.52
CA ALA A 129 -1.97 -12.77 -12.43
C ALA A 129 -2.67 -12.37 -13.73
N TYR A 130 -2.39 -11.16 -14.20
CA TYR A 130 -2.80 -10.66 -15.51
C TYR A 130 -1.60 -10.41 -16.40
N TRP A 131 -1.62 -10.94 -17.62
CA TRP A 131 -0.57 -10.74 -18.60
C TRP A 131 -0.73 -9.40 -19.33
N TYR A 132 0.18 -8.47 -19.07
CA TYR A 132 0.28 -7.20 -19.78
C TYR A 132 1.13 -7.32 -21.06
N GLY A 133 2.11 -8.23 -21.08
CA GLY A 133 2.88 -8.56 -22.29
C GLY A 133 4.07 -7.64 -22.59
N HIS A 134 4.28 -6.61 -21.77
CA HIS A 134 5.41 -5.69 -21.88
C HIS A 134 6.00 -5.41 -20.51
N SER A 135 7.30 -5.18 -20.40
CA SER A 135 7.92 -4.70 -19.15
C SER A 135 7.70 -3.20 -18.94
N ASP A 136 7.52 -2.43 -20.02
CA ASP A 136 7.34 -0.99 -19.95
C ASP A 136 5.85 -0.59 -19.94
N THR A 137 5.45 0.08 -18.86
CA THR A 137 4.13 0.69 -18.66
C THR A 137 3.71 1.67 -19.75
N LYS A 138 4.66 2.26 -20.51
CA LYS A 138 4.38 3.24 -21.57
C LYS A 138 3.91 2.60 -22.88
N ARG A 139 4.12 1.30 -23.08
CA ARG A 139 3.80 0.60 -24.34
C ARG A 139 2.30 0.61 -24.64
N ASN A 140 1.47 0.33 -23.64
CA ASN A 140 0.02 0.34 -23.76
C ASN A 140 -0.64 0.75 -22.41
N PRO A 141 -0.66 2.04 -22.08
CA PRO A 141 -1.18 2.51 -20.78
C PRO A 141 -2.68 2.24 -20.60
N LEU A 142 -3.45 2.14 -21.70
CA LEU A 142 -4.88 1.83 -21.64
C LEU A 142 -5.12 0.37 -21.24
N LEU A 143 -4.33 -0.57 -21.78
CA LEU A 143 -4.36 -1.96 -21.35
C LEU A 143 -3.93 -2.08 -19.89
N LEU A 144 -2.86 -1.39 -19.49
CA LEU A 144 -2.38 -1.40 -18.11
C LEU A 144 -3.47 -0.92 -17.14
N ASP A 145 -4.12 0.22 -17.43
CA ASP A 145 -5.27 0.73 -16.67
C ASP A 145 -6.41 -0.30 -16.58
N ARG A 146 -6.77 -0.96 -17.69
CA ARG A 146 -7.81 -2.00 -17.68
C ARG A 146 -7.42 -3.19 -16.81
N LEU A 147 -6.18 -3.65 -16.88
CA LEU A 147 -5.71 -4.78 -16.06
C LEU A 147 -5.67 -4.43 -14.57
N ILE A 148 -5.26 -3.21 -14.22
CA ILE A 148 -5.30 -2.70 -12.84
C ILE A 148 -6.73 -2.69 -12.30
N ARG A 149 -7.70 -2.20 -13.10
CA ARG A 149 -9.12 -2.23 -12.71
C ARG A 149 -9.67 -3.63 -12.53
N ASN A 150 -9.38 -4.55 -13.46
CA ASN A 150 -9.80 -5.95 -13.34
C ASN A 150 -9.20 -6.60 -12.08
N LEU A 151 -7.94 -6.31 -11.76
CA LEU A 151 -7.28 -6.76 -10.53
C LEU A 151 -8.01 -6.23 -9.29
N GLY A 152 -8.33 -4.94 -9.29
CA GLY A 152 -9.10 -4.29 -8.23
C GLY A 152 -10.51 -4.89 -8.03
N GLU A 153 -11.24 -5.14 -9.12
CA GLU A 153 -12.56 -5.80 -9.10
C GLU A 153 -12.48 -7.17 -8.42
N ASN A 154 -11.55 -8.03 -8.85
CA ASN A 154 -11.38 -9.38 -8.27
C ASN A 154 -10.95 -9.37 -6.80
N ILE A 155 -10.12 -8.39 -6.41
CA ILE A 155 -9.74 -8.19 -5.01
C ILE A 155 -10.95 -7.78 -4.17
N ASN A 156 -11.79 -6.90 -4.69
CA ASN A 156 -12.99 -6.46 -3.99
C ASN A 156 -14.00 -7.60 -3.86
N ASP A 157 -14.21 -8.39 -4.91
CA ASP A 157 -15.08 -9.58 -4.85
C ASP A 157 -14.58 -10.57 -3.79
N ARG A 158 -13.26 -10.78 -3.72
CA ARG A 158 -12.64 -11.57 -2.65
C ARG A 158 -12.88 -11.00 -1.25
N PHE A 159 -12.81 -9.68 -1.10
CA PHE A 159 -13.07 -9.01 0.19
C PHE A 159 -14.54 -9.06 0.58
N ASP A 160 -15.46 -9.02 -0.38
CA ASP A 160 -16.90 -9.13 -0.15
C ASP A 160 -17.27 -10.56 0.29
N LEU A 161 -16.56 -11.59 -0.19
CA LEU A 161 -16.70 -12.98 0.24
C LEU A 161 -16.14 -13.26 1.66
N ASN A 162 -15.15 -12.50 2.12
CA ASN A 162 -14.53 -12.70 3.43
C ASN A 162 -14.21 -11.37 4.12
N PRO A 163 -15.17 -10.79 4.86
CA PRO A 163 -15.00 -9.49 5.51
C PRO A 163 -14.00 -9.52 6.68
N GLU A 164 -13.76 -10.68 7.30
CA GLU A 164 -12.71 -10.80 8.32
C GLU A 164 -11.31 -10.75 7.68
N ALA A 165 -11.11 -11.44 6.56
CA ALA A 165 -9.84 -11.37 5.81
C ALA A 165 -9.61 -9.98 5.21
N LYS A 166 -10.67 -9.25 4.86
CA LYS A 166 -10.59 -7.84 4.44
C LYS A 166 -9.90 -6.97 5.49
N ALA A 167 -10.10 -7.23 6.79
CA ALA A 167 -9.48 -6.46 7.86
C ALA A 167 -7.94 -6.48 7.80
N ALA A 168 -7.32 -7.52 7.23
CA ALA A 168 -5.88 -7.60 7.03
C ALA A 168 -5.33 -6.54 6.05
N GLY A 169 -6.19 -6.04 5.16
CA GLY A 169 -5.88 -4.98 4.21
C GLY A 169 -5.11 -5.43 2.97
N ILE A 170 -4.63 -4.45 2.21
CA ILE A 170 -3.85 -4.63 0.99
C ILE A 170 -2.64 -3.69 0.95
N ILE A 171 -1.52 -4.21 0.46
CA ILE A 171 -0.30 -3.46 0.17
C ILE A 171 -0.06 -3.57 -1.34
N VAL A 172 0.09 -2.42 -2.00
CA VAL A 172 0.26 -2.32 -3.45
C VAL A 172 1.63 -1.74 -3.75
N ASP A 173 2.46 -2.56 -4.39
CA ASP A 173 3.73 -2.17 -4.98
C ASP A 173 3.51 -1.66 -6.41
N THR A 174 4.19 -0.57 -6.77
CA THR A 174 3.95 0.15 -8.02
C THR A 174 5.23 0.35 -8.83
N PRO A 175 5.14 0.50 -10.15
CA PRO A 175 6.30 0.74 -10.98
C PRO A 175 6.89 2.13 -10.75
N ALA A 176 8.21 2.23 -10.92
CA ALA A 176 8.94 3.50 -10.80
C ALA A 176 8.46 4.60 -11.76
N SER A 177 7.84 4.22 -12.88
CA SER A 177 7.29 5.14 -13.87
C SER A 177 6.19 6.04 -13.30
N PHE A 178 5.58 5.65 -12.17
CA PHE A 178 4.53 6.42 -11.50
C PHE A 178 5.10 7.64 -10.75
N ALA A 179 6.33 7.55 -10.26
CA ALA A 179 7.01 8.66 -9.59
C ALA A 179 8.05 9.38 -10.48
N SER A 180 8.40 8.81 -11.65
CA SER A 180 9.46 9.33 -12.50
C SER A 180 9.09 10.65 -13.19
N ASN A 181 9.91 11.69 -13.03
CA ASN A 181 9.74 12.96 -13.74
C ASN A 181 9.84 12.85 -15.28
N SER A 182 10.37 11.74 -15.80
CA SER A 182 10.55 11.50 -17.25
C SER A 182 9.26 11.16 -18.02
N THR A 183 8.19 10.76 -17.33
CA THR A 183 6.90 10.45 -17.95
C THR A 183 6.02 11.71 -17.96
N PRO A 184 5.21 11.99 -19.01
CA PRO A 184 4.27 13.12 -18.98
C PRO A 184 3.41 13.09 -17.72
N ALA A 185 3.28 14.22 -17.02
CA ALA A 185 2.60 14.30 -15.73
C ALA A 185 1.17 13.75 -15.78
N GLU A 186 0.45 13.98 -16.88
CA GLU A 186 -0.90 13.46 -17.10
C GLU A 186 -0.96 11.93 -17.14
N HIS A 187 0.02 11.28 -17.79
CA HIS A 187 0.06 9.81 -17.88
C HIS A 187 0.31 9.18 -16.51
N ARG A 188 1.21 9.77 -15.71
CA ARG A 188 1.47 9.32 -14.34
C ARG A 188 0.24 9.47 -13.45
N GLN A 189 -0.38 10.64 -13.49
CA GLN A 189 -1.57 10.94 -12.68
C GLN A 189 -2.73 10.02 -13.06
N LYS A 190 -2.93 9.71 -14.34
CA LYS A 190 -3.95 8.76 -14.80
C LYS A 190 -3.72 7.35 -14.24
N LEU A 191 -2.48 6.86 -14.26
CA LEU A 191 -2.16 5.51 -13.76
C LEU A 191 -2.20 5.42 -12.23
N ILE A 192 -1.71 6.44 -11.52
CA ILE A 192 -1.86 6.53 -10.06
C ILE A 192 -3.36 6.57 -9.71
N LYS A 193 -4.14 7.39 -10.42
CA LYS A 193 -5.59 7.45 -10.26
C LYS A 193 -6.24 6.10 -10.54
N ALA A 194 -5.81 5.39 -11.59
CA ALA A 194 -6.30 4.05 -11.90
C ALA A 194 -6.05 3.08 -10.74
N CYS A 195 -4.87 3.08 -10.14
CA CYS A 195 -4.58 2.28 -8.95
C CYS A 195 -5.46 2.68 -7.77
N VAL A 196 -5.56 3.99 -7.50
CA VAL A 196 -6.41 4.49 -6.41
C VAL A 196 -7.86 4.06 -6.63
N ASP A 197 -8.40 4.25 -7.83
CA ASP A 197 -9.78 3.91 -8.19
C ASP A 197 -10.02 2.38 -8.26
N ALA A 198 -9.04 1.58 -8.68
CA ALA A 198 -9.19 0.13 -8.75
C ALA A 198 -9.15 -0.52 -7.36
N PHE A 199 -8.22 -0.07 -6.52
CA PHE A 199 -8.09 -0.55 -5.16
C PHE A 199 -8.98 0.21 -4.18
N ARG A 200 -9.89 1.08 -4.67
CA ARG A 200 -10.95 1.77 -3.92
C ARG A 200 -12.33 1.50 -4.57
N LYS A 201 -13.24 0.78 -3.90
CA LYS A 201 -14.66 0.91 -4.27
C LYS A 201 -15.13 2.31 -3.81
N THR A 202 -15.75 3.04 -4.74
CA THR A 202 -16.44 4.35 -4.67
C THR A 202 -15.61 5.65 -4.83
N MET A 203 -15.87 6.30 -5.98
CA MET A 203 -15.66 7.69 -6.42
C MET A 203 -14.31 8.37 -6.16
N ALA A 204 -13.62 8.66 -7.27
CA ALA A 204 -12.53 9.63 -7.33
C ALA A 204 -12.93 10.96 -6.64
N PRO A 205 -12.09 11.54 -5.77
CA PRO A 205 -12.46 12.75 -5.06
C PRO A 205 -12.45 13.94 -6.03
N SER A 206 -13.44 14.81 -5.85
CA SER A 206 -13.64 16.11 -6.51
C SER A 206 -12.62 17.19 -6.13
N SER A 207 -11.51 16.82 -5.45
CA SER A 207 -10.41 17.71 -5.09
C SER A 207 -9.13 17.49 -5.92
N ALA A 208 -9.25 16.89 -7.10
CA ALA A 208 -8.19 16.87 -8.09
C ALA A 208 -8.05 18.27 -8.72
N LEU A 209 -7.41 19.19 -8.01
CA LEU A 209 -6.94 20.44 -8.60
C LEU A 209 -5.53 20.22 -9.18
N PRO A 210 -5.29 20.57 -10.46
CA PRO A 210 -3.97 20.47 -11.06
C PRO A 210 -3.03 21.49 -10.44
N VAL A 211 -1.79 21.07 -10.24
CA VAL A 211 -0.68 21.93 -9.81
C VAL A 211 -0.53 23.08 -10.82
N GLY A 212 -0.81 24.29 -10.34
CA GLY A 212 -0.77 25.59 -11.03
C GLY A 212 -1.13 26.78 -10.12
N ALA A 213 -1.56 26.55 -8.87
CA ALA A 213 -1.74 27.59 -7.87
C ALA A 213 -0.47 27.74 -7.02
N ALA A 214 0.09 28.95 -6.97
CA ALA A 214 1.23 29.27 -6.12
C ALA A 214 0.79 29.32 -4.65
N ARG A 215 1.28 28.38 -3.83
CA ARG A 215 1.17 28.45 -2.37
C ARG A 215 2.43 29.11 -1.82
N ALA A 216 2.26 30.12 -0.97
CA ALA A 216 3.34 30.68 -0.18
C ALA A 216 4.02 29.56 0.62
N VAL A 217 5.31 29.36 0.37
CA VAL A 217 6.13 28.34 1.01
C VAL A 217 6.49 28.84 2.41
N SER A 218 5.91 28.23 3.43
CA SER A 218 6.53 28.20 4.76
C SER A 218 7.65 27.17 4.71
N GLU A 219 8.80 27.46 5.33
CA GLU A 219 9.92 26.52 5.45
C GLU A 219 9.45 25.14 5.95
N MET A 220 10.03 24.08 5.38
CA MET A 220 9.67 22.70 5.68
C MET A 220 10.12 22.36 7.11
N GLN A 221 9.19 22.33 8.06
CA GLN A 221 9.47 21.87 9.42
C GLN A 221 9.14 20.38 9.57
N PRO A 222 10.09 19.55 10.05
CA PRO A 222 9.82 18.15 10.36
C PRO A 222 8.88 18.07 11.58
N VAL A 223 7.66 17.58 11.35
CA VAL A 223 6.67 17.36 12.42
C VAL A 223 6.74 15.91 12.88
N ARG A 224 6.95 15.69 14.18
CA ARG A 224 6.83 14.36 14.77
C ARG A 224 5.38 13.90 14.71
N VAL A 225 5.08 12.98 13.80
CA VAL A 225 3.76 12.37 13.69
C VAL A 225 3.71 11.11 14.55
N ASN A 226 2.81 11.10 15.54
CA ASN A 226 2.48 9.90 16.30
C ASN A 226 1.37 9.12 15.58
N PRO A 227 1.64 7.94 15.01
CA PRO A 227 0.63 7.21 14.26
C PRO A 227 -0.55 6.74 15.10
N ALA A 228 -0.33 6.57 16.40
CA ALA A 228 -1.32 6.06 17.35
C ALA A 228 -2.22 7.15 17.94
N SER A 229 -1.92 8.43 17.73
CA SER A 229 -2.76 9.52 18.25
C SER A 229 -4.01 9.71 17.39
N PRO A 230 -5.21 9.86 17.99
CA PRO A 230 -6.38 10.36 17.28
C PRO A 230 -6.03 11.68 16.59
N GLY A 231 -6.23 11.78 15.27
CA GLY A 231 -5.87 12.97 14.50
C GLY A 231 -4.39 13.07 14.11
N SER A 232 -3.65 11.96 14.01
CA SER A 232 -2.24 11.91 13.58
C SER A 232 -1.93 12.59 12.24
N GLY A 233 -2.93 12.99 11.45
CA GLY A 233 -2.72 13.64 10.16
C GLY A 233 -2.09 12.71 9.12
N LEU A 234 -2.05 11.39 9.36
CA LEU A 234 -1.57 10.40 8.40
C LEU A 234 -2.62 10.02 7.35
N LEU A 235 -3.88 10.40 7.57
CA LEU A 235 -4.98 10.07 6.68
C LEU A 235 -4.98 10.98 5.45
N ASN A 236 -4.99 10.37 4.26
CA ASN A 236 -4.87 11.05 2.96
C ASN A 236 -3.52 11.76 2.79
N THR A 237 -2.48 11.27 3.46
CA THR A 237 -1.17 11.92 3.50
C THR A 237 -0.16 11.09 2.72
N VAL A 238 0.63 11.80 1.91
CA VAL A 238 1.81 11.27 1.23
C VAL A 238 2.99 11.38 2.20
N LEU A 239 3.46 10.26 2.73
CA LEU A 239 4.62 10.17 3.60
C LEU A 239 5.88 9.98 2.77
N ALA A 240 6.83 10.89 2.85
CA ALA A 240 8.17 10.66 2.32
C ALA A 240 8.88 9.60 3.18
N VAL A 241 9.32 8.51 2.55
CA VAL A 241 10.27 7.57 3.12
C VAL A 241 11.65 8.13 2.85
N LEU A 242 12.41 8.37 3.91
CA LEU A 242 13.78 8.87 3.82
C LEU A 242 14.76 7.69 3.81
N ALA A 243 15.94 7.90 3.23
CA ALA A 243 17.06 6.98 3.33
C ALA A 243 17.37 6.65 4.80
N PRO A 244 17.94 5.48 5.11
CA PRO A 244 18.39 5.19 6.47
C PRO A 244 19.46 6.20 6.91
N GLN A 245 19.38 6.64 8.17
CA GLN A 245 20.42 7.43 8.83
C GLN A 245 21.76 6.71 8.82
N ASN A 246 22.84 7.46 8.97
CA ASN A 246 24.20 6.98 9.04
C ASN A 246 24.29 5.85 10.09
N PRO A 247 24.82 4.68 9.73
CA PRO A 247 24.97 3.57 10.66
C PRO A 247 25.90 3.90 11.84
N ASP A 248 26.86 4.81 11.69
CA ASP A 248 27.71 5.28 12.78
C ASP A 248 27.02 6.39 13.59
N GLU A 249 26.74 6.13 14.87
CA GLU A 249 26.09 7.10 15.75
C GLU A 249 26.94 8.36 15.99
N ASN A 250 28.27 8.26 15.86
CA ASN A 250 29.17 9.41 16.01
C ASN A 250 29.11 10.36 14.79
N GLU A 251 28.61 9.88 13.66
CA GLU A 251 28.47 10.66 12.43
C GLU A 251 27.03 11.16 12.21
N ARG A 252 26.07 10.80 13.09
CA ARG A 252 24.72 11.36 13.08
C ARG A 252 24.72 12.76 13.69
N TYR A 253 24.02 13.68 13.05
CA TYR A 253 23.77 15.02 13.55
C TYR A 253 22.27 15.29 13.65
N ASP A 254 21.88 16.25 14.49
CA ASP A 254 20.48 16.46 14.89
C ASP A 254 19.52 16.76 13.71
N GLU A 255 20.05 17.30 12.61
CA GLU A 255 19.30 17.65 11.40
C GLU A 255 19.51 16.70 10.22
N GLU A 256 20.16 15.56 10.43
CA GLU A 256 20.45 14.59 9.36
C GLU A 256 19.19 14.20 8.58
N ILE A 257 18.04 14.15 9.24
CA ILE A 257 16.75 13.85 8.62
C ILE A 257 16.36 14.81 7.47
N LEU A 258 16.86 16.05 7.49
CA LEU A 258 16.63 17.05 6.44
C LEU A 258 17.50 16.80 5.21
N ASP A 259 18.65 16.16 5.41
CA ASP A 259 19.65 15.87 4.37
C ASP A 259 19.51 14.44 3.79
N LEU A 260 18.70 13.59 4.43
CA LEU A 260 18.41 12.26 3.91
C LEU A 260 17.62 12.35 2.60
N THR A 261 18.12 11.62 1.60
CA THR A 261 17.42 11.52 0.33
C THR A 261 16.06 10.86 0.52
N VAL A 262 15.02 11.43 -0.10
CA VAL A 262 13.72 10.78 -0.16
C VAL A 262 13.86 9.52 -1.02
N THR A 263 13.80 8.36 -0.38
CA THR A 263 13.84 7.07 -1.07
C THR A 263 12.50 6.77 -1.71
N GLY A 264 11.38 7.17 -1.12
CA GLY A 264 10.06 6.95 -1.72
C GLY A 264 8.95 7.75 -1.05
N PHE A 265 7.72 7.49 -1.48
CA PHE A 265 6.52 8.10 -0.92
C PHE A 265 5.47 7.03 -0.63
N ILE A 266 4.99 6.92 0.61
CA ILE A 266 3.88 6.06 0.98
C ILE A 266 2.62 6.92 1.01
N TYR A 267 1.62 6.60 0.20
CA TYR A 267 0.32 7.24 0.32
C TYR A 267 -0.56 6.42 1.27
N MET A 268 -0.93 7.01 2.40
CA MET A 268 -1.85 6.44 3.38
C MET A 268 -3.20 7.13 3.27
N TRP A 269 -4.28 6.37 3.09
CA TRP A 269 -5.62 6.95 2.99
C TRP A 269 -6.68 6.12 3.71
N VAL A 270 -7.76 6.79 4.11
CA VAL A 270 -8.93 6.26 4.81
C VAL A 270 -10.15 7.05 4.32
N ASP A 271 -11.31 6.39 4.16
CA ASP A 271 -12.54 7.03 3.68
C ASP A 271 -13.08 8.07 4.68
N LEU A 272 -13.65 9.18 4.20
CA LEU A 272 -14.26 10.22 5.04
C LEU A 272 -15.78 10.39 4.85
N PHE A 273 -16.46 9.58 4.04
CA PHE A 273 -17.90 9.77 3.80
C PHE A 273 -18.76 8.53 4.07
N SER A 274 -19.25 8.43 5.31
CA SER A 274 -20.49 7.71 5.62
C SER A 274 -21.39 8.59 6.49
N GLY A 275 -22.27 9.35 5.83
CA GLY A 275 -23.35 10.10 6.47
C GLY A 275 -24.65 9.88 5.71
N ASN A 276 -25.51 9.02 6.27
CA ASN A 276 -26.95 8.85 6.01
C ASN A 276 -27.49 9.30 4.64
N MET A 277 -27.73 8.33 3.75
CA MET A 277 -28.93 8.38 2.91
C MET A 277 -29.97 7.48 3.59
N GLY A 278 -30.79 8.13 4.42
CA GLY A 278 -31.91 7.52 5.11
C GLY A 278 -32.93 6.97 4.12
N ALA A 279 -33.60 5.91 4.58
CA ALA A 279 -34.80 5.36 4.01
C ALA A 279 -35.79 6.45 3.58
N ALA A 280 -36.29 6.34 2.36
CA ALA A 280 -37.57 6.88 1.97
C ALA A 280 -38.44 5.69 1.58
N GLU A 281 -39.12 5.12 2.58
CA GLU A 281 -40.47 4.61 2.37
C GLU A 281 -41.39 5.83 2.21
N GLY A 282 -42.28 5.75 1.23
CA GLY A 282 -43.24 6.78 0.84
C GLY A 282 -43.73 6.52 -0.58
#